data_AF-A0AAV9NZF5-F1
#
_entry.id   AF-A0AAV9NZF5-F1
#
_cell.length_a   1.000
_cell.length_b   1.000
_cell.length_c   1.000
_cell.angle_alpha   90.00
_cell.angle_beta   90.00
_cell.angle_gamma   90.00
#
_symmetry.space_group_name_H-M   'P 1'
#
loop_
_entity.id
_entity.type
_entity.pdbx_description
1 polymer ?
#
loop_
_entity_poly.entity_id
_entity_poly.type
_entity_poly.pdbx_seq_one_letter_code
_entity_poly.pdbx_strand_id
1 'polypeptide(L)'
;MVSSLVPPKVASPNAIGGAADAARMQRVVSFYEKLPRGRAPDPKPSGLLQRYQFRYMGKNASAMPLVHLIGGVMLLGYAQNYYFHLRHHKNNAH
;
A
#
# COMPACT_ATOMS: atom_id res chain seq x y z
N MET A 1 41.01 -29.12 0.95
CA MET A 1 39.98 -28.13 0.56
C MET A 1 39.47 -27.46 1.81
N VAL A 2 39.66 -26.15 1.99
CA VAL A 2 38.59 -25.24 2.43
C VAL A 2 39.01 -23.83 2.00
N SER A 3 38.65 -23.45 0.77
CA SER A 3 38.59 -22.05 0.39
C SER A 3 37.40 -21.48 1.17
N SER A 4 37.60 -20.46 2.00
CA SER A 4 36.48 -19.84 2.71
C SER A 4 35.56 -19.19 1.67
N LEU A 5 34.44 -19.84 1.37
CA LEU A 5 33.37 -19.40 0.46
C LEU A 5 32.64 -18.13 0.97
N VAL A 6 33.19 -17.46 1.98
CA VAL A 6 32.62 -16.27 2.60
C VAL A 6 33.53 -15.10 2.24
N PRO A 7 33.10 -14.19 1.36
CA PRO A 7 33.91 -13.02 1.01
C PRO A 7 34.11 -12.13 2.26
N PRO A 8 35.29 -11.47 2.39
CA PRO A 8 35.59 -10.58 3.52
C PRO A 8 34.54 -9.47 3.60
N LYS A 9 34.27 -8.97 4.81
CA LYS A 9 33.18 -8.02 5.11
C LYS A 9 33.29 -6.76 4.26
N VAL A 10 32.56 -6.75 3.15
CA VAL A 10 32.48 -5.64 2.20
C VAL A 10 31.54 -4.59 2.76
N ALA A 11 31.95 -3.32 2.81
CA ALA A 11 31.10 -2.23 3.28
C ALA A 11 29.83 -2.03 2.40
N SER A 12 29.89 -2.43 1.12
CA SER A 12 28.71 -2.65 0.28
C SER A 12 29.06 -3.58 -0.90
N PRO A 13 28.21 -4.56 -1.26
CA PRO A 13 28.42 -5.42 -2.43
C PRO A 13 28.60 -4.62 -3.74
N ASN A 14 27.95 -3.45 -3.83
CA ASN A 14 28.00 -2.57 -5.01
C ASN A 14 29.33 -1.84 -5.19
N ALA A 15 30.22 -1.84 -4.18
CA ALA A 15 31.54 -1.23 -4.27
C ALA A 15 32.60 -2.19 -4.86
N ILE A 16 32.28 -3.46 -5.07
CA ILE A 16 33.18 -4.43 -5.69
C ILE A 16 32.99 -4.40 -7.20
N GLY A 17 33.97 -3.84 -7.92
CA GLY A 17 34.05 -3.87 -9.38
C GLY A 17 33.60 -2.59 -10.10
N GLY A 18 33.00 -1.63 -9.40
CA GLY A 18 32.74 -0.28 -9.95
C GLY A 18 33.96 0.62 -9.80
N ALA A 19 34.31 1.40 -10.83
CA ALA A 19 35.34 2.42 -10.73
C ALA A 19 35.10 3.29 -9.48
N ALA A 20 36.06 3.34 -8.55
CA ALA A 20 35.91 4.03 -7.26
C ALA A 20 35.49 5.51 -7.42
N ASP A 21 35.92 6.13 -8.52
CA ASP A 21 35.54 7.48 -8.91
C ASP A 21 34.05 7.60 -9.31
N ALA A 22 33.49 6.61 -10.00
CA ALA A 22 32.07 6.60 -10.33
C ALA A 22 31.19 6.49 -9.08
N ALA A 23 31.59 5.63 -8.13
CA ALA A 23 30.89 5.50 -6.84
C ALA A 23 31.05 6.75 -5.94
N ARG A 24 32.17 7.46 -6.05
CA ARG A 24 32.36 8.76 -5.38
C ARG A 24 31.50 9.84 -6.03
N MET A 25 31.44 9.89 -7.37
CA MET A 25 30.63 10.83 -8.11
C MET A 25 29.13 10.64 -7.83
N GLN A 26 28.64 9.39 -7.83
CA GLN A 26 27.25 9.07 -7.46
C GLN A 26 26.88 9.55 -6.05
N ARG A 27 27.81 9.44 -5.09
CA ARG A 27 27.58 9.94 -3.73
C ARG A 27 27.43 11.46 -3.69
N VAL A 28 28.26 12.20 -4.43
CA VAL A 28 28.15 13.68 -4.51
C VAL A 28 26.86 14.10 -5.19
N VAL A 29 26.49 13.46 -6.32
CA VAL A 29 25.21 13.73 -6.99
C VAL A 29 24.04 13.43 -6.06
N SER A 30 24.05 12.26 -5.41
CA SER A 30 22.98 11.88 -4.47
C SER A 30 22.88 12.81 -3.25
N PHE A 31 24.00 13.40 -2.81
CA PHE A 31 24.01 14.38 -1.74
C PHE A 31 23.25 15.64 -2.17
N TYR A 32 23.52 16.16 -3.37
CA TYR A 32 22.84 17.34 -3.91
C TYR A 32 21.37 17.07 -4.29
N GLU A 33 21.05 15.88 -4.76
CA GLU A 33 19.68 15.43 -5.01
C GLU A 33 18.87 15.35 -3.71
N LYS A 34 19.49 14.87 -2.63
CA LYS A 34 18.86 14.64 -1.31
C LYS A 34 19.02 15.81 -0.35
N LEU A 35 19.48 16.99 -0.80
CA LEU A 35 19.36 18.19 0.04
C LEU A 35 17.91 18.28 0.52
N PRO A 36 17.64 18.59 1.79
CA PRO A 36 16.29 18.67 2.34
C PRO A 36 15.47 19.74 1.60
N ARG A 37 14.88 19.38 0.47
CA ARG A 37 13.75 20.06 -0.12
C ARG A 37 12.63 19.80 0.88
N GLY A 38 11.96 20.84 1.35
CA GLY A 38 10.93 20.72 2.39
C GLY A 38 9.94 19.59 2.10
N ARG A 39 9.21 19.12 3.12
CA ARG A 39 8.29 17.97 3.02
C ARG A 39 7.50 18.00 1.71
N ALA A 40 7.56 16.90 0.95
CA ALA A 40 6.79 16.77 -0.27
C ALA A 40 5.30 17.10 0.03
N PRO A 41 4.62 17.85 -0.85
CA PRO A 41 3.21 18.19 -0.65
C PRO A 41 2.39 16.94 -0.42
N ASP A 42 1.41 17.03 0.49
CA ASP A 42 0.51 15.92 0.73
C ASP A 42 -0.20 15.54 -0.58
N PRO A 43 -0.25 14.24 -0.91
CA PRO A 43 -0.89 13.79 -2.15
C PRO A 43 -2.36 14.20 -2.10
N LYS A 44 -2.75 15.10 -3.01
CA LYS A 44 -4.16 15.48 -3.20
C LYS A 44 -4.87 14.30 -3.87
N PRO A 45 -5.87 13.68 -3.24
CA PRO A 45 -6.56 12.55 -3.83
C PRO A 45 -7.33 12.99 -5.07
N SER A 46 -7.08 12.32 -6.20
CA SER A 46 -7.83 12.49 -7.46
C SER A 46 -8.72 11.27 -7.71
N GLY A 47 -9.99 11.52 -8.07
CA GLY A 47 -10.98 10.45 -8.25
C GLY A 47 -11.60 9.93 -6.96
N LEU A 48 -12.65 9.11 -7.10
CA LEU A 48 -13.51 8.66 -5.99
C LEU A 48 -12.79 7.69 -5.05
N LEU A 49 -12.07 6.71 -5.59
CA LEU A 49 -11.35 5.71 -4.81
C LEU A 49 -10.22 6.34 -3.98
N GLN A 50 -9.45 7.25 -4.57
CA GLN A 50 -8.37 7.92 -3.83
C GLN A 50 -8.92 8.83 -2.73
N ARG A 51 -10.09 9.45 -2.92
CA ARG A 51 -10.75 10.23 -1.85
C ARG A 51 -11.17 9.34 -0.68
N TYR A 52 -11.73 8.17 -0.97
CA TYR A 52 -12.09 7.19 0.07
C TYR A 52 -10.84 6.67 0.80
N GLN A 53 -9.80 6.29 0.07
CA GLN A 53 -8.52 5.84 0.64
C GLN A 53 -7.87 6.94 1.48
N PHE A 54 -7.83 8.18 1.00
CA PHE A 54 -7.28 9.30 1.75
C PHE A 54 -8.03 9.57 3.05
N ARG A 55 -9.37 9.42 3.05
CA ARG A 55 -10.22 9.65 4.22
C ARG A 55 -10.09 8.56 5.30
N TYR A 56 -9.96 7.30 4.91
CA TYR A 56 -10.04 6.17 5.85
C TYR A 56 -8.74 5.37 6.03
N MET A 57 -7.80 5.48 5.10
CA MET A 57 -6.54 4.72 5.06
C MET A 57 -5.31 5.64 4.94
N GLY A 58 -5.50 6.95 5.06
CA GLY A 58 -4.44 7.95 5.03
C GLY A 58 -3.79 8.16 6.39
N LYS A 59 -3.37 9.39 6.67
CA LYS A 59 -2.70 9.78 7.93
C LYS A 59 -3.52 9.48 9.20
N ASN A 60 -4.84 9.53 9.08
CA ASN A 60 -5.79 9.18 10.14
C ASN A 60 -6.48 7.87 9.79
N ALA A 61 -5.72 6.77 9.84
CA ALA A 61 -6.25 5.45 9.56
C ALA A 61 -7.41 5.13 10.53
N SER A 62 -8.51 4.61 9.98
CA SER A 62 -9.71 4.25 10.73
C SER A 62 -10.13 2.83 10.42
N ALA A 63 -10.79 2.15 11.37
CA ALA A 63 -11.41 0.85 11.15
C ALA A 63 -12.68 0.91 10.28
N MET A 64 -13.11 2.11 9.89
CA MET A 64 -14.30 2.31 9.05
C MET A 64 -14.35 1.45 7.80
N PRO A 65 -13.27 1.21 7.02
CA PRO A 65 -13.35 0.35 5.84
C PRO A 65 -13.84 -1.07 6.14
N LEU A 66 -13.48 -1.62 7.31
CA LEU A 66 -13.99 -2.92 7.75
C LEU A 66 -15.49 -2.85 8.05
N VAL A 67 -15.95 -1.78 8.70
CA VAL A 67 -17.38 -1.56 8.97
C VAL A 67 -18.18 -1.42 7.67
N HIS A 68 -17.67 -0.66 6.69
CA HIS A 68 -18.32 -0.51 5.38
C HIS A 68 -18.40 -1.84 4.64
N LEU A 69 -17.35 -2.67 4.72
CA LEU A 69 -17.33 -4.02 4.13
C LEU A 69 -18.40 -4.90 4.76
N ILE A 70 -18.42 -5.00 6.11
CA ILE A 70 -19.39 -5.81 6.86
C ILE A 70 -20.82 -5.33 6.56
N GLY A 71 -21.05 -4.02 6.61
CA GLY A 71 -22.34 -3.42 6.27
C GLY A 71 -22.77 -3.73 4.83
N GLY A 72 -21.86 -3.63 3.87
CA GLY A 72 -22.11 -3.98 2.47
C GLY A 72 -22.50 -5.44 2.29
N VAL A 73 -21.76 -6.36 2.93
CA VAL A 73 -22.07 -7.80 2.87
C VAL A 73 -23.42 -8.10 3.52
N MET A 74 -23.74 -7.52 4.68
CA MET A 74 -25.04 -7.71 5.33
C MET A 74 -26.20 -7.21 4.47
N LEU A 75 -26.07 -6.02 3.87
CA LEU A 75 -27.10 -5.47 2.99
C LEU A 75 -27.31 -6.32 1.75
N LEU A 76 -26.23 -6.76 1.10
CA LEU A 76 -26.30 -7.65 -0.06
C LEU A 76 -26.93 -9.00 0.31
N GLY A 77 -26.52 -9.58 1.44
CA GLY A 77 -27.08 -10.84 1.95
C GLY A 77 -28.57 -10.72 2.26
N TYR A 78 -29.00 -9.60 2.88
CA TYR A 78 -30.42 -9.35 3.12
C TYR A 78 -31.20 -9.17 1.82
N ALA A 79 -30.67 -8.41 0.85
CA ALA A 79 -31.31 -8.24 -0.45
C ALA A 79 -31.48 -9.57 -1.19
N GLN A 80 -30.45 -10.43 -1.15
CA GLN A 80 -30.50 -11.79 -1.70
C GLN A 80 -31.57 -12.63 -1.00
N ASN A 81 -31.55 -12.68 0.34
CA ASN A 81 -32.52 -13.44 1.12
C ASN A 81 -33.95 -12.94 0.87
N TYR A 82 -34.13 -11.63 0.76
CA TYR A 82 -35.41 -11.03 0.43
C TYR A 82 -35.92 -11.45 -0.95
N TYR A 83 -35.04 -11.37 -1.96
CA TYR A 83 -35.40 -11.71 -3.33
C TYR A 83 -35.75 -13.19 -3.50
N PHE A 84 -34.95 -14.10 -2.93
CA PHE A 84 -35.09 -15.54 -3.14
C PHE A 84 -36.00 -16.26 -2.15
N HIS A 85 -36.12 -15.77 -0.91
CA HIS A 85 -36.87 -16.46 0.13
C HIS A 85 -38.04 -15.60 0.62
N LEU A 86 -37.77 -14.43 1.23
CA LEU A 86 -38.81 -13.71 1.98
C LEU A 86 -39.93 -13.14 1.10
N ARG A 87 -39.65 -12.75 -0.15
CA ARG A 87 -40.69 -12.24 -1.07
C ARG A 87 -41.75 -13.29 -1.41
N HIS A 88 -41.39 -14.57 -1.42
CA HIS A 88 -42.30 -15.65 -1.79
C HIS A 88 -43.19 -16.13 -0.62
N HIS A 89 -42.78 -15.85 0.63
CA HIS A 89 -43.58 -16.14 1.82
C HIS A 89 -44.75 -15.16 2.02
N LYS A 90 -44.70 -13.95 1.43
CA LYS A 90 -45.80 -12.98 1.51
C LYS A 90 -46.89 -13.20 0.45
N ASN A 91 -46.57 -13.86 -0.66
CA ASN A 91 -47.44 -13.99 -1.83
C ASN A 91 -48.05 -15.39 -2.02
N ASN A 92 -47.73 -16.36 -1.15
CA ASN A 92 -48.38 -17.65 -1.11
C ASN A 92 -48.99 -17.84 0.28
N ALA A 93 -50.32 -18.02 0.34
CA ALA A 93 -50.97 -18.47 1.56
C ALA A 93 -50.51 -19.90 1.85
N HIS A 94 -50.17 -20.16 3.12
CA HIS A 94 -49.97 -21.53 3.61
C HIS A 94 -51.27 -22.34 3.51
#